data_AF-A0A9P9F0E5-F1
#
_entry.id   AF-A0A9P9F0E5-F1
#
_cell.length_a   1.000
_cell.length_b   1.000
_cell.length_c   1.000
_cell.angle_alpha   90.00
_cell.angle_beta   90.00
_cell.angle_gamma   90.00
#
_symmetry.space_group_name_H-M   'P 1'
#
loop_
_entity.id
_entity.type
_entity.pdbx_description
1 polymer ?
#
loop_
_entity_poly.entity_id
_entity_poly.type
_entity_poly.pdbx_seq_one_letter_code
_entity_poly.pdbx_strand_id
1 'polypeptide(L)'
;METLGLPGPNAYRRFVLELLPVELIVFIATMLDFQNLRLSSKYIAGAVRRLLSLEEFVGLPVRPDAQRLSHLSREPFLAGRIRSVNFSFARMNYEYVKSRKIFRWRQDYDRTRPLVQLWECYLASEASSADNPHVDLDILEAAFWRLVNLDTVCLSWSKSPWKNKEIRGWFDDEASVMVAQHEPFNVQSTILDLLTKRKKPLKSPTNRPSEVQAPNVALCP
;
A
#
# COMPACT_ATOMS: atom_id res chain seq x y z
N MET A 1 57.31 12.65 -16.27
CA MET A 1 56.39 11.99 -17.21
C MET A 1 55.22 11.46 -16.40
N GLU A 2 54.21 12.30 -16.22
CA GLU A 2 52.96 11.93 -15.57
C GLU A 2 52.09 11.19 -16.60
N THR A 3 51.89 9.89 -16.39
CA THR A 3 50.91 9.13 -17.17
C THR A 3 49.53 9.45 -16.61
N LEU A 4 48.83 10.35 -17.29
CA LEU A 4 47.39 10.58 -17.15
C LEU A 4 46.65 9.25 -17.37
N GLY A 5 46.21 8.64 -16.29
CA GLY A 5 45.37 7.44 -16.32
C GLY A 5 44.02 7.79 -16.95
N LEU A 6 43.85 7.41 -18.22
CA LEU A 6 42.55 7.44 -18.87
C LEU A 6 41.60 6.50 -18.09
N PRO A 7 40.39 6.95 -17.70
CA PRO A 7 39.44 6.10 -17.02
C PRO A 7 38.99 4.98 -17.98
N GLY A 8 39.04 3.74 -17.49
CA GLY A 8 38.69 2.56 -18.26
C GLY A 8 37.26 2.59 -18.82
N PRO A 9 36.94 1.73 -19.81
CA PRO A 9 35.67 1.73 -20.55
C PRO A 9 34.41 1.50 -19.69
N ASN A 10 34.56 1.21 -18.39
CA ASN A 10 33.47 1.08 -17.43
C ASN A 10 33.07 2.41 -16.75
N ALA A 11 33.79 3.52 -16.95
CA ALA A 11 33.45 4.82 -16.37
C ALA A 11 32.35 5.58 -17.12
N TYR A 12 32.01 5.17 -18.35
CA TYR A 12 31.10 5.89 -19.24
C TYR A 12 29.67 5.34 -19.31
N ARG A 13 29.28 4.39 -18.45
CA ARG A 13 27.86 4.06 -18.25
C ARG A 13 27.23 4.95 -17.17
N ARG A 14 27.44 6.27 -17.27
CA ARG A 14 26.45 7.19 -16.69
C ARG A 14 25.21 7.05 -17.57
N PHE A 15 24.10 6.61 -16.98
CA PHE A 15 22.82 6.62 -17.69
C PHE A 15 22.63 8.02 -18.27
N VAL A 16 22.34 8.13 -19.57
CA VAL A 16 22.11 9.41 -20.27
C VAL A 16 21.12 10.30 -19.50
N LEU A 17 20.19 9.66 -18.78
CA LEU A 17 19.22 10.28 -17.90
C LEU A 17 19.82 11.05 -16.71
N GLU A 18 20.99 10.67 -16.20
CA GLU A 18 21.66 11.36 -15.09
C GLU A 18 22.31 12.68 -15.50
N LEU A 19 22.51 12.90 -16.80
CA LEU A 19 23.02 14.15 -17.36
C LEU A 19 21.91 15.15 -17.65
N LEU A 20 20.64 14.74 -17.54
CA LEU A 20 19.51 15.61 -17.79
C LEU A 20 19.24 16.54 -16.60
N PRO A 21 18.78 17.78 -16.86
CA PRO A 21 18.15 18.63 -15.86
C PRO A 21 17.02 17.90 -15.12
N VAL A 22 16.84 18.20 -13.83
CA VAL A 22 15.83 17.57 -12.96
C VAL A 22 14.42 17.74 -13.52
N GLU A 23 14.16 18.86 -14.19
CA GLU A 23 12.89 19.17 -14.85
C GLU A 23 12.58 18.17 -15.96
N LEU A 24 13.57 17.85 -16.80
CA LEU A 24 13.42 16.89 -17.90
C LEU A 24 13.30 15.46 -17.38
N ILE A 25 14.04 15.09 -16.32
CA ILE A 25 13.90 13.78 -15.67
C ILE A 25 12.48 13.60 -15.12
N VAL A 26 11.94 14.65 -14.51
CA VAL A 26 10.59 14.62 -13.94
C VAL A 26 9.54 14.57 -15.05
N PHE A 27 9.72 15.32 -16.13
CA PHE A 27 8.83 15.25 -17.29
C PHE A 27 8.83 13.85 -17.92
N ILE A 28 10.01 13.25 -18.12
CA ILE A 28 10.14 11.87 -18.60
C ILE A 28 9.47 10.89 -17.63
N ALA A 29 9.69 11.08 -16.33
CA ALA A 29 9.08 10.25 -15.29
C ALA A 29 7.55 10.39 -15.24
N THR A 30 6.97 11.54 -15.61
CA THR A 30 5.51 11.67 -15.74
C THR A 30 4.95 10.97 -16.97
N MET A 31 5.77 10.78 -18.02
CA MET A 31 5.39 10.09 -19.26
C MET A 31 5.63 8.58 -19.21
N LEU A 32 6.50 8.12 -18.32
CA LEU A 32 6.86 6.72 -18.12
C LEU A 32 6.34 6.18 -16.77
N ASP A 33 6.42 4.87 -16.57
CA ASP A 33 6.20 4.29 -15.24
C ASP A 33 7.38 4.63 -14.30
N PHE A 34 7.28 5.78 -13.62
CA PHE A 34 8.33 6.28 -12.72
C PHE A 34 8.65 5.32 -11.56
N GLN A 35 7.76 4.36 -11.23
CA GLN A 35 7.99 3.40 -10.16
C GLN A 35 9.17 2.48 -10.45
N ASN A 36 9.38 2.17 -11.73
CA ASN A 36 10.51 1.39 -12.22
C ASN A 36 11.71 2.31 -12.50
N LEU A 37 11.46 3.51 -13.05
CA LEU A 37 12.51 4.48 -13.37
C LEU A 37 13.33 4.88 -12.13
N ARG A 38 12.69 5.08 -10.98
CA ARG A 38 13.40 5.43 -9.71
C ARG A 38 14.38 4.34 -9.25
N LEU A 39 14.20 3.09 -9.66
CA LEU A 39 15.05 1.98 -9.25
C LEU A 39 16.36 1.92 -10.05
N SER A 40 16.44 2.67 -11.15
CA SER A 40 17.61 2.67 -12.04
C SER A 40 18.82 3.42 -11.45
N SER A 41 18.61 4.41 -10.58
CA SER A 41 19.69 5.21 -9.98
C SER A 41 19.23 5.99 -8.75
N LYS A 42 20.16 6.22 -7.80
CA LYS A 42 19.95 7.11 -6.65
C LYS A 42 19.67 8.56 -7.07
N TYR A 43 20.33 9.04 -8.12
CA TYR A 43 20.11 10.40 -8.63
C TYR A 43 18.69 10.55 -9.16
N ILE A 44 18.25 9.61 -10.00
CA ILE A 44 16.90 9.57 -10.55
C ILE A 44 15.87 9.43 -9.43
N ALA A 45 16.10 8.55 -8.45
CA ALA A 45 15.25 8.42 -7.27
C ALA A 45 15.10 9.73 -6.49
N GLY A 46 16.19 10.51 -6.38
CA GLY A 46 16.16 11.85 -5.80
C GLY A 46 15.36 12.84 -6.63
N ALA A 47 15.61 12.91 -7.94
CA ALA A 47 14.94 13.81 -8.87
C ALA A 47 13.42 13.58 -8.96
N VAL A 48 13.00 12.31 -9.00
CA VAL A 48 11.58 11.92 -9.06
C VAL A 48 10.93 11.81 -7.69
N ARG A 49 11.65 12.11 -6.59
CA ARG A 49 11.12 11.99 -5.23
C ARG A 49 9.83 12.78 -5.04
N ARG A 50 9.72 13.95 -5.69
CA ARG A 50 8.51 14.80 -5.67
C ARG A 50 7.29 14.18 -6.36
N LEU A 51 7.49 13.20 -7.23
CA LEU A 51 6.41 12.43 -7.86
C LEU A 51 5.90 11.30 -6.95
N LEU A 52 6.60 10.99 -5.85
CA LEU A 52 6.15 10.01 -4.86
C LEU A 52 5.04 10.56 -3.95
N SER A 53 4.95 11.88 -3.76
CA SER A 53 3.85 12.49 -3.02
C SER A 53 2.61 12.60 -3.91
N LEU A 54 1.74 11.61 -3.80
CA LEU A 54 0.37 11.73 -4.26
C LEU A 54 -0.47 12.44 -3.20
N GLU A 55 -1.54 13.11 -3.61
CA GLU A 55 -2.52 13.67 -2.66
C GLU A 55 -3.19 12.57 -1.82
N GLU A 56 -3.30 11.37 -2.39
CA GLU A 56 -3.80 10.17 -1.72
C GLU A 56 -2.67 9.15 -1.50
N PHE A 57 -2.44 8.82 -0.24
CA PHE A 57 -1.62 7.68 0.14
C PHE A 57 -2.51 6.44 0.23
N VAL A 58 -2.22 5.40 -0.56
CA VAL A 58 -2.83 4.09 -0.41
C VAL A 58 -1.80 3.14 0.19
N GLY A 59 -2.15 2.51 1.31
CA GLY A 59 -1.31 1.59 2.04
C GLY A 59 -2.00 0.28 2.37
N LEU A 60 -1.20 -0.76 2.53
CA LEU A 60 -1.58 -2.04 3.10
C LEU A 60 -0.89 -2.14 4.46
N PRO A 61 -1.62 -2.05 5.58
CA PRO A 61 -1.06 -2.04 6.94
C PRO A 61 -0.19 -3.26 7.27
N VAL A 62 -0.47 -4.40 6.61
CA VAL A 62 0.29 -5.66 6.72
C VAL A 62 1.68 -5.56 6.09
N ARG A 63 1.89 -4.58 5.21
CA ARG A 63 3.19 -4.24 4.60
C ARG A 63 3.87 -3.17 5.47
N PRO A 64 5.17 -2.88 5.28
CA PRO A 64 5.83 -1.72 5.91
C PRO A 64 5.28 -0.36 5.41
N ASP A 65 4.03 -0.29 4.96
CA ASP A 65 3.38 0.94 4.51
C ASP A 65 3.11 1.91 5.66
N ALA A 66 2.94 1.44 6.90
CA ALA A 66 2.94 2.33 8.07
C ALA A 66 4.30 3.06 8.19
N GLN A 67 5.41 2.33 8.05
CA GLN A 67 6.75 2.92 8.01
C GLN A 67 6.95 3.80 6.77
N ARG A 68 6.41 3.42 5.60
CA ARG A 68 6.44 4.24 4.39
C ARG A 68 5.72 5.58 4.61
N LEU A 69 4.53 5.55 5.21
CA LEU A 69 3.80 6.77 5.55
C LEU A 69 4.60 7.62 6.55
N SER A 70 5.21 6.99 7.56
CA SER A 70 6.07 7.67 8.52
C SER A 70 7.26 8.36 7.85
N HIS A 71 7.97 7.68 6.94
CA HIS A 71 9.05 8.27 6.16
C HIS A 71 8.59 9.43 5.28
N LEU A 72 7.46 9.29 4.59
CA LEU A 72 6.90 10.38 3.78
C LEU A 72 6.47 11.57 4.63
N SER A 73 5.94 11.33 5.83
CA SER A 73 5.49 12.36 6.76
C SER A 73 6.63 13.19 7.36
N ARG A 74 7.87 12.65 7.41
CA ARG A 74 9.04 13.37 7.94
C ARG A 74 9.56 14.45 6.99
N GLU A 75 9.24 14.34 5.70
CA GLU A 75 9.64 15.30 4.67
C GLU A 75 8.56 16.37 4.50
N PRO A 76 8.79 17.64 4.89
CA PRO A 76 7.74 18.66 4.93
C PRO A 76 7.03 18.88 3.60
N PHE A 77 7.75 18.82 2.48
CA PHE A 77 7.18 18.96 1.14
C PHE A 77 6.23 17.81 0.78
N LEU A 78 6.59 16.56 1.12
CA LEU A 78 5.75 15.39 0.84
C LEU A 78 4.57 15.33 1.80
N ALA A 79 4.81 15.60 3.08
CA ALA A 79 3.79 15.66 4.13
C ALA A 79 2.73 16.73 3.86
N GLY A 80 3.14 17.89 3.33
CA GLY A 80 2.23 18.96 2.93
C GLY A 80 1.35 18.63 1.72
N ARG A 81 1.69 17.60 0.94
CA ARG A 81 0.90 17.20 -0.23
C ARG A 81 -0.12 16.11 0.07
N ILE A 82 0.14 15.25 1.04
CA ILE A 82 -0.78 14.16 1.40
C ILE A 82 -2.00 14.76 2.09
N ARG A 83 -3.17 14.59 1.47
CA ARG A 83 -4.48 15.02 1.97
C ARG A 83 -5.36 13.86 2.37
N SER A 84 -5.16 12.68 1.77
CA SER A 84 -5.92 11.48 2.05
C SER A 84 -5.00 10.31 2.37
N VAL A 85 -5.36 9.52 3.38
CA VAL A 85 -4.70 8.24 3.70
C VAL A 85 -5.75 7.14 3.67
N ASN A 86 -5.51 6.12 2.84
CA ASN A 86 -6.39 4.98 2.65
C ASN A 86 -5.64 3.69 2.99
N PHE A 87 -6.06 3.04 4.08
CA PHE A 87 -5.56 1.74 4.46
C PHE A 87 -6.54 0.64 4.06
N SER A 88 -6.08 -0.27 3.19
CA SER A 88 -6.82 -1.48 2.86
C SER A 88 -6.33 -2.65 3.71
N PHE A 89 -7.25 -3.17 4.52
CA PHE A 89 -7.11 -4.34 5.38
C PHE A 89 -7.80 -5.57 4.77
N ALA A 90 -8.17 -5.50 3.50
CA ALA A 90 -8.83 -6.58 2.80
C ALA A 90 -7.93 -7.82 2.74
N ARG A 91 -8.50 -8.99 3.07
CA ARG A 91 -7.81 -10.29 3.10
C ARG A 91 -8.54 -11.31 2.25
N MET A 92 -7.79 -12.24 1.67
CA MET A 92 -8.40 -13.38 1.01
C MET A 92 -8.68 -14.47 2.04
N ASN A 93 -9.91 -14.99 2.03
CA ASN A 93 -10.24 -16.16 2.83
C ASN A 93 -9.65 -17.40 2.15
N TYR A 94 -8.64 -18.02 2.78
CA TYR A 94 -7.95 -19.19 2.23
C TYR A 94 -8.90 -20.35 1.91
N GLU A 95 -9.84 -20.66 2.81
CA GLU A 95 -10.79 -21.76 2.59
C GLU A 95 -11.75 -21.46 1.43
N TYR A 96 -12.19 -20.20 1.32
CA TYR A 96 -12.98 -19.76 0.17
C TYR A 96 -12.19 -19.88 -1.15
N VAL A 97 -10.95 -19.40 -1.19
CA VAL A 97 -10.10 -19.46 -2.38
C VAL A 97 -9.83 -20.92 -2.77
N LYS A 98 -9.49 -21.77 -1.80
CA LYS A 98 -9.26 -23.21 -1.99
C LYS A 98 -10.51 -23.96 -2.48
N SER A 99 -11.70 -23.54 -2.05
CA SER A 99 -12.97 -24.15 -2.46
C SER A 99 -13.34 -23.86 -3.93
N ARG A 100 -12.80 -22.79 -4.52
CA ARG A 100 -13.04 -22.48 -5.94
C ARG A 100 -12.42 -23.56 -6.83
N LYS A 101 -13.18 -24.03 -7.82
CA LYS A 101 -12.80 -25.08 -8.79
C LYS A 101 -11.45 -24.85 -9.50
N ILE A 102 -10.93 -23.62 -9.47
CA ILE A 102 -9.61 -23.19 -10.02
C ILE A 102 -8.45 -23.83 -9.23
N PHE A 103 -8.63 -24.13 -7.94
CA PHE A 103 -7.61 -24.69 -7.05
C PHE A 103 -7.76 -26.20 -6.84
N ARG A 104 -8.09 -26.97 -7.89
CA ARG A 104 -7.85 -28.43 -7.89
C ARG A 104 -6.37 -28.70 -8.10
N TRP A 105 -5.54 -28.37 -7.11
CA TRP A 105 -4.07 -28.46 -7.06
C TRP A 105 -3.45 -29.76 -7.62
N ARG A 106 -4.23 -30.85 -7.66
CA ARG A 106 -3.75 -32.18 -8.04
C ARG A 106 -4.07 -32.61 -9.47
N GLN A 107 -4.98 -31.94 -10.18
CA GLN A 107 -5.45 -32.44 -11.49
C GLN A 107 -4.76 -31.80 -12.70
N ASP A 108 -4.24 -30.56 -12.59
CA ASP A 108 -3.59 -29.84 -13.69
C ASP A 108 -2.46 -28.94 -13.15
N TYR A 109 -1.38 -29.55 -12.64
CA TYR A 109 -0.29 -28.82 -11.98
C TYR A 109 0.40 -27.79 -12.90
N ASP A 110 0.63 -28.14 -14.17
CA ASP A 110 1.31 -27.23 -15.12
C ASP A 110 0.47 -26.00 -15.47
N ARG A 111 -0.85 -26.12 -15.54
CA ARG A 111 -1.76 -24.98 -15.80
C ARG A 111 -1.98 -24.11 -14.55
N THR A 112 -1.88 -24.71 -13.37
CA THR A 112 -2.14 -24.01 -12.10
C THR A 112 -0.88 -23.39 -11.50
N ARG A 113 0.32 -23.80 -11.91
CA ARG A 113 1.62 -23.30 -11.42
C ARG A 113 1.75 -21.76 -11.37
N PRO A 114 1.32 -20.98 -12.38
CA PRO A 114 1.38 -19.52 -12.29
C PRO A 114 0.47 -18.97 -11.17
N LEU A 115 -0.70 -19.58 -10.97
CA LEU A 115 -1.64 -19.20 -9.93
C LEU A 115 -1.12 -19.57 -8.53
N VAL A 116 -0.43 -20.72 -8.42
CA VAL A 116 0.29 -21.13 -7.20
C VAL A 116 1.33 -20.09 -6.83
N GLN A 117 2.16 -19.68 -7.78
CA GLN A 117 3.20 -18.67 -7.54
C GLN A 117 2.62 -17.32 -7.13
N LEU A 118 1.49 -16.91 -7.71
CA LEU A 118 0.79 -15.69 -7.32
C LEU A 118 0.20 -15.80 -5.91
N TRP A 119 -0.33 -16.98 -5.54
CA TRP A 119 -0.81 -17.26 -4.19
C TRP A 119 0.32 -17.28 -3.15
N GLU A 120 1.46 -17.89 -3.48
CA GLU A 120 2.66 -17.88 -2.66
C GLU A 120 3.21 -16.45 -2.51
N CYS A 121 3.20 -15.65 -3.58
CA CYS A 121 3.54 -14.22 -3.51
C CYS A 121 2.58 -13.45 -2.58
N TYR A 122 1.28 -13.77 -2.60
CA TYR A 122 0.29 -13.20 -1.69
C TYR A 122 0.58 -13.59 -0.23
N LEU A 123 0.75 -14.88 0.06
CA LEU A 123 1.08 -15.36 1.42
C LEU A 123 2.40 -14.78 1.92
N ALA A 124 3.42 -14.69 1.07
CA ALA A 124 4.68 -14.05 1.39
C ALA A 124 4.53 -12.55 1.65
N SER A 125 3.54 -11.90 1.04
CA SER A 125 3.20 -10.50 1.31
C SER A 125 2.38 -10.29 2.59
N GLU A 126 1.75 -11.34 3.10
CA GLU A 126 1.07 -11.36 4.41
C GLU A 126 1.96 -11.92 5.54
N ALA A 127 3.21 -12.28 5.26
CA ALA A 127 4.05 -13.05 6.16
C ALA A 127 4.38 -12.34 7.49
N SER A 128 3.53 -12.56 8.49
CA SER A 128 3.83 -13.11 9.82
C SER A 128 2.74 -12.72 10.84
N SER A 129 1.45 -12.75 10.46
CA SER A 129 0.35 -12.47 11.40
C SER A 129 -0.16 -13.74 12.08
N ALA A 130 0.70 -14.42 12.86
CA ALA A 130 0.20 -15.35 13.88
C ALA A 130 -0.47 -14.57 15.02
N ASP A 131 -0.01 -13.34 15.24
CA ASP A 131 -0.70 -12.31 16.00
C ASP A 131 -1.31 -11.32 14.99
N ASN A 132 -2.49 -10.77 15.28
CA ASN A 132 -3.15 -9.72 14.49
C ASN A 132 -2.14 -8.79 13.80
N PRO A 133 -2.38 -8.30 12.56
CA PRO A 133 -1.53 -7.25 12.03
C PRO A 133 -1.65 -6.06 12.96
N HIS A 134 -0.65 -5.94 13.84
CA HIS A 134 -0.48 -4.80 14.70
C HIS A 134 -0.14 -3.68 13.73
N VAL A 135 -1.17 -2.96 13.32
CA VAL A 135 -1.03 -1.60 12.85
C VAL A 135 -0.10 -0.95 13.85
N ASP A 136 1.08 -0.54 13.41
CA ASP A 136 2.03 0.11 14.31
C ASP A 136 1.47 1.51 14.61
N LEU A 137 0.61 1.56 15.63
CA LEU A 137 -0.20 2.72 15.97
C LEU A 137 0.67 3.88 16.39
N ASP A 138 1.79 3.61 17.07
CA ASP A 138 2.76 4.64 17.47
C ASP A 138 3.41 5.27 16.24
N ILE A 139 3.78 4.46 15.24
CA ILE A 139 4.31 4.94 13.96
C ILE A 139 3.25 5.74 13.20
N LEU A 140 2.00 5.27 13.16
CA LEU A 140 0.91 5.96 12.47
C LEU A 140 0.52 7.27 13.15
N GLU A 141 0.46 7.29 14.48
CA GLU A 141 0.20 8.50 15.26
C GLU A 141 1.23 9.56 14.91
N ALA A 142 2.52 9.23 15.03
CA ALA A 142 3.60 10.14 14.69
C ALA A 142 3.55 10.60 13.23
N ALA A 143 3.07 9.76 12.32
CA ALA A 143 2.88 10.14 10.93
C ALA A 143 1.72 11.14 10.76
N PHE A 144 0.54 10.83 11.29
CA PHE A 144 -0.65 11.69 11.20
C PHE A 144 -0.44 13.08 11.79
N TRP A 145 0.32 13.18 12.88
CA TRP A 145 0.70 14.48 13.46
C TRP A 145 1.49 15.36 12.49
N ARG A 146 2.39 14.76 11.68
CA ARG A 146 3.23 15.48 10.72
C ARG A 146 2.50 15.82 9.41
N LEU A 147 1.42 15.12 9.07
CA LEU A 147 0.65 15.34 7.83
C LEU A 147 -0.29 16.55 7.94
N VAL A 148 0.25 17.77 7.99
CA VAL A 148 -0.48 19.03 8.27
C VAL A 148 -1.72 19.29 7.40
N ASN A 149 -1.80 18.70 6.20
CA ASN A 149 -2.88 18.86 5.24
C ASN A 149 -3.77 17.61 5.09
N LEU A 150 -3.61 16.62 5.97
CA LEU A 150 -4.47 15.45 6.01
C LEU A 150 -5.90 15.86 6.36
N ASP A 151 -6.80 15.65 5.40
CA ASP A 151 -8.22 15.97 5.43
C ASP A 151 -9.08 14.71 5.61
N THR A 152 -8.61 13.55 5.13
CA THR A 152 -9.38 12.30 5.11
C THR A 152 -8.51 11.09 5.49
N VAL A 153 -9.06 10.21 6.33
CA VAL A 153 -8.52 8.86 6.58
C VAL A 153 -9.61 7.86 6.27
N CYS A 154 -9.31 6.87 5.42
CA CYS A 154 -10.22 5.82 5.03
C CYS A 154 -9.61 4.46 5.39
N LEU A 155 -10.43 3.58 5.96
CA LEU A 155 -10.08 2.21 6.29
C LEU A 155 -11.05 1.29 5.54
N SER A 156 -10.55 0.26 4.85
CA SER A 156 -11.39 -0.62 4.03
C SER A 156 -11.02 -2.08 4.23
N TRP A 157 -12.03 -2.92 4.47
CA TRP A 157 -11.89 -4.38 4.56
C TRP A 157 -12.55 -5.12 3.39
N SER A 158 -13.43 -4.46 2.65
CA SER A 158 -14.24 -5.07 1.59
C SER A 158 -13.74 -4.76 0.18
N LYS A 159 -12.72 -3.92 0.00
CA LYS A 159 -12.23 -3.59 -1.35
C LYS A 159 -10.88 -4.23 -1.62
N SER A 160 -10.82 -5.00 -2.71
CA SER A 160 -9.57 -5.55 -3.23
C SER A 160 -8.55 -4.43 -3.52
N PRO A 161 -7.38 -4.44 -2.86
CA PRO A 161 -6.30 -3.49 -3.15
C PRO A 161 -5.48 -3.90 -4.39
N TRP A 162 -5.69 -5.11 -4.91
CA TRP A 162 -4.91 -5.66 -6.00
C TRP A 162 -5.45 -5.21 -7.36
N LYS A 163 -4.56 -4.64 -8.17
CA LYS A 163 -4.88 -4.24 -9.55
C LYS A 163 -4.81 -5.40 -10.55
N ASN A 164 -4.12 -6.49 -10.19
CA ASN A 164 -4.05 -7.68 -11.03
C ASN A 164 -5.44 -8.35 -11.09
N LYS A 165 -5.99 -8.49 -12.30
CA LYS A 165 -7.33 -9.05 -12.54
C LYS A 165 -7.46 -10.50 -12.07
N GLU A 166 -6.40 -11.30 -12.17
CA GLU A 166 -6.41 -12.70 -11.77
C GLU A 166 -6.49 -12.83 -10.25
N ILE A 167 -5.67 -12.07 -9.53
CA ILE A 167 -5.69 -12.00 -8.06
C ILE A 167 -7.04 -11.43 -7.59
N ARG A 168 -7.50 -10.33 -8.20
CA ARG A 168 -8.81 -9.74 -7.88
C ARG A 168 -9.95 -10.71 -8.10
N GLY A 169 -9.83 -11.61 -9.08
CA GLY A 169 -10.81 -12.65 -9.34
C GLY A 169 -11.01 -13.61 -8.17
N TRP A 170 -10.02 -13.80 -7.31
CA TRP A 170 -10.12 -14.65 -6.11
C TRP A 170 -10.64 -13.92 -4.88
N PHE A 171 -10.61 -12.60 -4.90
CA PHE A 171 -11.09 -11.78 -3.80
C PHE A 171 -12.61 -11.83 -3.70
N ASP A 172 -13.10 -11.91 -2.48
CA ASP A 172 -14.52 -11.88 -2.17
C ASP A 172 -14.72 -10.90 -1.02
N ASP A 173 -15.52 -9.86 -1.29
CA ASP A 173 -15.70 -8.72 -0.40
C ASP A 173 -16.32 -9.15 0.94
N GLU A 174 -17.29 -10.07 0.90
CA GLU A 174 -17.99 -10.59 2.08
C GLU A 174 -17.07 -11.52 2.89
N ALA A 175 -16.40 -12.46 2.23
CA ALA A 175 -15.48 -13.38 2.87
C ALA A 175 -14.31 -12.64 3.54
N SER A 176 -13.83 -11.54 2.95
CA SER A 176 -12.81 -10.67 3.54
C SER A 176 -13.27 -10.03 4.85
N VAL A 177 -14.49 -9.49 4.88
CA VAL A 177 -15.08 -8.92 6.11
C VAL A 177 -15.30 -10.00 7.18
N MET A 178 -15.75 -11.18 6.78
CA MET A 178 -15.93 -12.31 7.68
C MET A 178 -14.62 -12.78 8.33
N VAL A 179 -13.51 -12.76 7.57
CA VAL A 179 -12.17 -13.06 8.10
C VAL A 179 -11.72 -11.99 9.10
N ALA A 180 -12.08 -10.74 8.89
CA ALA A 180 -11.69 -9.64 9.77
C ALA A 180 -12.42 -9.65 11.13
N GLN A 181 -13.60 -10.28 11.23
CA GLN A 181 -14.36 -10.41 12.48
C GLN A 181 -14.52 -9.07 13.23
N HIS A 182 -13.91 -8.93 14.43
CA HIS A 182 -13.98 -7.73 15.27
C HIS A 182 -12.85 -6.73 15.00
N GLU A 183 -11.87 -7.06 14.16
CA GLU A 183 -10.76 -6.18 13.82
C GLU A 183 -11.19 -4.81 13.26
N PRO A 184 -12.20 -4.72 12.35
CA PRO A 184 -12.63 -3.43 11.83
C PRO A 184 -13.02 -2.45 12.94
N PHE A 185 -13.77 -2.92 13.93
CA PHE A 185 -14.19 -2.12 15.07
C PHE A 185 -13.01 -1.68 15.93
N ASN A 186 -12.10 -2.60 16.25
CA ASN A 186 -10.94 -2.34 17.11
C ASN A 186 -9.95 -1.36 16.46
N VAL A 187 -9.65 -1.54 15.18
CA VAL A 187 -8.74 -0.66 14.44
C VAL A 187 -9.39 0.70 14.21
N GLN A 188 -10.69 0.74 13.89
CA GLN A 188 -11.43 1.99 13.70
C GLN A 188 -11.50 2.81 14.97
N SER A 189 -11.86 2.22 16.12
CA SER A 189 -11.91 2.94 17.40
C SER A 189 -10.56 3.54 17.73
N THR A 190 -9.49 2.76 17.58
CA THR A 190 -8.14 3.21 17.91
C THR A 190 -7.66 4.32 16.99
N ILE A 191 -7.90 4.21 15.67
CA ILE A 191 -7.54 5.28 14.72
C ILE A 191 -8.37 6.53 14.97
N LEU A 192 -9.66 6.41 15.30
CA LEU A 192 -10.49 7.55 15.69
C LEU A 192 -9.96 8.24 16.96
N ASP A 193 -9.56 7.48 17.98
CA ASP A 193 -8.96 8.02 19.20
C ASP A 193 -7.64 8.75 18.93
N LEU A 194 -6.82 8.25 18.00
CA LEU A 194 -5.61 8.94 17.56
C LEU A 194 -5.92 10.25 16.82
N LEU A 195 -6.94 10.24 15.96
CA LEU A 195 -7.33 11.40 15.17
C LEU A 195 -8.05 12.47 16.00
N THR A 196 -8.78 12.09 17.06
CA THR A 196 -9.46 13.05 17.97
C THR A 196 -8.46 13.79 18.86
N LYS A 197 -7.34 13.16 19.24
CA LYS A 197 -6.24 13.82 19.96
C LYS A 197 -5.53 14.90 19.12
N ARG A 198 -5.76 14.92 17.81
CA ARG A 198 -5.13 15.86 16.89
C ARG A 198 -5.73 17.27 17.03
N LYS A 199 -4.86 18.28 17.18
CA LYS A 199 -5.28 19.69 17.32
C LYS A 199 -6.01 20.27 16.10
N LYS A 200 -5.88 19.65 14.91
CA LYS A 200 -6.50 20.11 13.67
C LYS A 200 -7.57 19.09 13.25
N PRO A 201 -8.86 19.47 13.22
CA PRO A 201 -9.93 18.55 12.86
C PRO A 201 -9.82 18.15 11.39
N LEU A 202 -10.06 16.87 11.10
CA LEU A 202 -10.24 16.38 9.74
C LEU A 202 -11.52 16.98 9.14
N LYS A 203 -11.54 17.24 7.83
CA LYS A 203 -12.75 17.70 7.14
C LYS A 203 -13.79 16.58 7.01
N SER A 204 -13.35 15.33 6.89
CA SER A 204 -14.24 14.17 6.85
C SER A 204 -13.49 12.91 7.29
N PRO A 205 -13.71 12.37 8.50
CA PRO A 205 -13.46 10.97 8.76
C PRO A 205 -14.57 10.18 8.05
N THR A 206 -14.41 9.94 6.75
CA THR A 206 -15.38 9.13 6.01
C THR A 206 -15.14 7.66 6.38
N ASN A 207 -15.72 7.28 7.51
CA ASN A 207 -16.12 5.90 7.73
C ASN A 207 -17.13 5.62 6.63
N ARG A 208 -16.75 4.84 5.62
CA ARG A 208 -17.78 4.07 4.92
C ARG A 208 -18.03 2.88 5.83
N PRO A 209 -19.08 2.90 6.70
CA PRO A 209 -19.56 1.66 7.24
C PRO A 209 -19.82 0.77 6.02
N SER A 210 -19.35 -0.46 6.09
CA SER A 210 -19.82 -1.48 5.18
C SER A 210 -21.34 -1.36 5.13
N GLU A 211 -21.91 -1.10 3.96
CA GLU A 211 -23.30 -1.45 3.71
C GLU A 211 -23.37 -2.98 3.69
N VAL A 212 -23.18 -3.57 4.87
CA VAL A 212 -23.71 -4.89 5.17
C VAL A 212 -25.08 -4.57 5.72
N GLN A 213 -26.10 -4.71 4.87
CA GLN A 213 -27.43 -4.97 5.37
C GLN A 213 -27.29 -6.11 6.37
N ALA A 214 -27.52 -5.82 7.64
CA ALA A 214 -27.63 -6.85 8.65
C ALA A 214 -28.60 -7.91 8.12
N PRO A 215 -28.23 -9.21 8.08
CA PRO A 215 -29.26 -10.21 7.97
C PRO A 215 -30.11 -10.07 9.23
N ASN A 216 -31.41 -9.83 9.03
CA ASN A 216 -32.42 -9.89 10.07
C ASN A 216 -32.22 -11.16 10.89
N VAL A 217 -31.56 -11.05 12.04
CA VAL A 217 -31.66 -12.04 13.11
C VAL A 217 -32.64 -11.44 14.09
N ALA A 218 -33.89 -11.83 13.88
CA ALA A 218 -34.91 -11.72 14.90
C ALA A 218 -34.41 -12.39 16.18
N LEU A 219 -34.37 -11.62 17.27
CA LEU A 219 -34.45 -12.18 18.61
C LEU A 219 -35.77 -11.70 19.18
N CYS A 220 -36.72 -12.63 19.25
CA CYS A 220 -37.89 -12.52 20.12
C CYS A 220 -37.45 -12.49 21.60
N PRO A 221 -38.30 -12.02 22.53
CA PRO A 221 -39.61 -11.39 22.36
C PRO A 221 -39.60 -9.86 22.48
#